data_AF-A0A9P0B001-F1
#
_entry.id   AF-A0A9P0B001-F1
#
_cell.length_a   1.000
_cell.length_b   1.000
_cell.length_c   1.000
_cell.angle_alpha   90.00
_cell.angle_beta   90.00
_cell.angle_gamma   90.00
#
_symmetry.space_group_name_H-M   'P 1'
#
loop_
_entity.id
_entity.type
_entity.pdbx_description
1 polymer ?
#
loop_
_entity_poly.entity_id
_entity_poly.type
_entity_poly.pdbx_seq_one_letter_code
_entity_poly.pdbx_strand_id
1 'polypeptide(L)'
;MKSFCVLVFIALGVICSVKCKPGLTVEQFAKITEYSKKCRETSGATVEQMLKVMAGEYENDPKLKAQLFCINKKVGIQDESGKLNMAAIMAKLSKLTSGEKETEDVMRSCAVDKESPEETAYSALKCVFDTKGINLIG
;
A
#
# COMPACT_ATOMS: atom_id res chain seq x y z
N MET A 1 -3.52 -13.94 -6.02
CA MET A 1 -4.87 -14.42 -5.67
C MET A 1 -5.81 -13.23 -5.76
N LYS A 2 -6.61 -13.15 -6.84
CA LYS A 2 -7.44 -11.98 -7.16
C LYS A 2 -8.73 -12.01 -6.33
N SER A 3 -9.09 -10.90 -5.71
CA SER A 3 -10.27 -10.79 -4.86
C SER A 3 -11.01 -9.48 -5.17
N PHE A 4 -11.77 -9.48 -6.26
CA PHE A 4 -12.71 -8.43 -6.64
C PHE A 4 -13.97 -8.55 -5.75
N CYS A 5 -14.16 -7.69 -4.74
CA CYS A 5 -15.47 -7.54 -4.06
C CYS A 5 -16.33 -6.57 -4.92
N VAL A 6 -17.04 -7.11 -5.92
CA VAL A 6 -18.05 -6.38 -6.70
C VAL A 6 -19.27 -6.10 -5.81
N LEU A 7 -19.57 -4.82 -5.60
CA LEU A 7 -20.76 -4.36 -4.87
C LEU A 7 -22.00 -4.49 -5.77
N VAL A 8 -22.83 -5.49 -5.54
CA VAL A 8 -24.23 -5.47 -5.95
C VAL A 8 -25.07 -5.34 -4.69
N PHE A 9 -25.53 -4.11 -4.42
CA PHE A 9 -26.67 -3.88 -3.54
C PHE A 9 -27.94 -4.08 -4.37
N ILE A 10 -28.90 -4.86 -3.85
CA ILE A 10 -30.26 -4.38 -3.57
C ILE A 10 -31.13 -5.55 -3.06
N ALA A 11 -31.75 -5.28 -1.91
CA ALA A 11 -32.99 -5.84 -1.36
C ALA A 11 -33.13 -7.37 -1.30
N LEU A 12 -32.76 -7.96 -0.15
CA LEU A 12 -33.63 -8.83 0.67
C LEU A 12 -32.79 -9.45 1.80
N GLY A 13 -32.83 -8.83 2.98
CA GLY A 13 -32.92 -9.51 4.28
C GLY A 13 -31.96 -10.64 4.68
N VAL A 14 -30.83 -10.87 4.00
CA VAL A 14 -29.86 -11.89 4.40
C VAL A 14 -28.53 -11.23 4.69
N ILE A 15 -28.23 -11.03 5.96
CA ILE A 15 -26.89 -10.67 6.45
C ILE A 15 -26.03 -11.93 6.27
N CYS A 16 -25.60 -12.21 5.04
CA CYS A 16 -24.47 -13.09 4.84
C CYS A 16 -23.27 -12.36 5.45
N SER A 17 -22.69 -12.92 6.50
CA SER A 17 -21.37 -12.53 7.01
C SER A 17 -20.33 -12.84 5.94
N VAL A 18 -20.31 -12.05 4.86
CA VAL A 18 -19.29 -12.10 3.84
C VAL A 18 -18.03 -11.61 4.52
N LYS A 19 -17.23 -12.55 5.01
CA LYS A 19 -15.83 -12.30 5.34
C LYS A 19 -15.12 -12.03 4.00
N CYS A 20 -15.27 -10.82 3.44
CA CYS A 20 -14.35 -10.33 2.41
C CYS A 20 -12.96 -10.40 3.08
N LYS A 21 -12.05 -11.15 2.46
CA LYS A 21 -10.63 -11.21 2.82
C LYS A 21 -10.05 -9.79 2.92
N PRO A 22 -8.92 -9.61 3.63
CA PRO A 22 -8.51 -8.32 4.16
C PRO A 22 -8.04 -7.40 3.02
N GLY A 23 -8.96 -6.58 2.51
CA GLY A 23 -8.68 -5.44 1.65
C GLY A 23 -8.69 -4.15 2.48
N LEU A 24 -8.20 -3.05 1.90
CA LEU A 24 -8.38 -1.74 2.53
C LEU A 24 -9.87 -1.43 2.70
N THR A 25 -10.24 -0.87 3.86
CA THR A 25 -11.58 -0.31 4.04
C THR A 25 -11.78 0.91 3.14
N VAL A 26 -13.04 1.26 2.85
CA VAL A 26 -13.38 2.47 2.06
C VAL A 26 -12.73 3.72 2.67
N GLU A 27 -12.73 3.84 3.99
CA GLU A 27 -12.11 4.95 4.71
C GLU A 27 -10.59 4.97 4.54
N GLN A 28 -9.93 3.81 4.64
CA GLN A 28 -8.48 3.70 4.41
C GLN A 28 -8.11 4.09 2.98
N PHE A 29 -8.90 3.63 2.00
CA PHE A 29 -8.68 3.93 0.59
C PHE A 29 -8.88 5.42 0.30
N ALA A 30 -9.93 6.04 0.85
CA ALA A 30 -10.19 7.48 0.72
C ALA A 30 -9.03 8.30 1.30
N LYS A 31 -8.53 7.92 2.48
CA LYS A 31 -7.41 8.61 3.15
C LYS A 31 -6.10 8.50 2.37
N ILE A 32 -5.76 7.31 1.85
CA ILE A 32 -4.57 7.15 1.01
C ILE A 32 -4.71 7.93 -0.31
N THR A 33 -5.92 7.99 -0.88
CA THR A 33 -6.19 8.79 -2.08
C THR A 33 -5.98 10.28 -1.81
N GLU A 34 -6.44 10.78 -0.66
CA GLU A 34 -6.21 12.16 -0.25
C GLU A 34 -4.71 12.46 -0.06
N TYR A 35 -3.98 11.56 0.61
CA TYR A 35 -2.53 11.69 0.77
C TYR A 35 -1.79 11.64 -0.56
N SER A 36 -2.18 10.73 -1.44
CA SER A 36 -1.62 10.62 -2.79
C SER A 36 -1.85 11.90 -3.58
N LYS A 37 -3.05 12.51 -3.52
CA LYS A 37 -3.33 13.80 -4.14
C LYS A 37 -2.39 14.89 -3.63
N LYS A 38 -2.29 15.05 -2.30
CA LYS A 38 -1.41 16.05 -1.66
C LYS A 38 0.07 15.84 -2.02
N CYS A 39 0.52 14.58 -2.07
CA CYS A 39 1.91 14.27 -2.38
C CYS A 39 2.27 14.56 -3.85
N ARG A 40 1.30 14.50 -4.77
CA ARG A 40 1.56 14.83 -6.19
C ARG A 40 1.89 16.30 -6.41
N GLU A 41 1.41 17.18 -5.54
CA GLU A 41 1.73 18.61 -5.58
C GLU A 41 3.24 18.87 -5.41
N THR A 42 3.96 18.01 -4.69
CA THR A 42 5.40 18.15 -4.46
C THR A 42 6.25 17.15 -5.25
N SER A 43 5.78 15.92 -5.43
CA SER A 43 6.54 14.89 -6.15
C SER A 43 6.54 15.07 -7.66
N GLY A 44 5.50 15.72 -8.21
CA GLY A 44 5.28 15.82 -9.65
C GLY A 44 4.88 14.50 -10.33
N ALA A 45 4.57 13.45 -9.56
CA ALA A 45 4.08 12.18 -10.10
C ALA A 45 2.68 12.33 -10.71
N THR A 46 2.39 11.54 -11.73
CA THR A 46 1.09 11.56 -12.40
C THR A 46 0.09 10.61 -11.73
N VAL A 47 -1.20 10.79 -12.03
CA VAL A 47 -2.22 9.80 -11.65
C VAL A 47 -1.92 8.45 -12.27
N GLU A 48 -1.50 8.44 -13.55
CA GLU A 48 -1.20 7.23 -14.30
C GLU A 48 -0.08 6.41 -13.66
N GLN A 49 1.00 7.05 -13.22
CA GLN A 49 2.08 6.37 -12.49
C GLN A 49 1.57 5.67 -11.23
N MET A 50 0.65 6.29 -10.50
CA MET A 50 0.05 5.68 -9.31
C MET A 50 -0.92 4.54 -9.65
N LEU A 51 -1.67 4.65 -10.75
CA LEU A 51 -2.54 3.57 -11.23
C LEU A 51 -1.72 2.34 -11.63
N LYS A 52 -0.60 2.54 -12.34
CA LYS A 52 0.34 1.46 -12.67
C LYS A 52 0.87 0.77 -11.42
N VAL A 53 1.31 1.53 -10.41
CA VAL A 53 1.77 0.96 -9.14
C VAL A 53 0.67 0.15 -8.44
N MET A 54 -0.57 0.65 -8.44
CA MET A 54 -1.71 -0.10 -7.91
C MET A 54 -2.00 -1.39 -8.70
N ALA A 55 -1.68 -1.41 -9.99
CA ALA A 55 -1.76 -2.59 -10.85
C ALA A 55 -0.57 -3.57 -10.69
N GLY A 56 0.45 -3.22 -9.89
CA GLY A 56 1.69 -4.00 -9.76
C GLY A 56 2.72 -3.70 -10.86
N GLU A 57 2.56 -2.61 -11.59
CA GLU A 57 3.49 -2.15 -12.62
C GLU A 57 4.33 -0.99 -12.06
N TYR A 58 5.66 -1.12 -12.12
CA TYR A 58 6.57 -0.16 -11.50
C TYR A 58 7.53 0.43 -12.52
N GLU A 59 7.56 1.75 -12.57
CA GLU A 59 8.55 2.51 -13.33
C GLU A 59 9.68 2.93 -12.38
N ASN A 60 10.92 2.92 -12.86
CA ASN A 60 12.06 3.41 -12.08
C ASN A 60 12.20 4.94 -12.25
N ASP A 61 11.22 5.68 -11.74
CA ASP A 61 11.11 7.13 -11.93
C ASP A 61 11.30 7.90 -10.60
N PRO A 62 12.18 8.93 -10.54
CA PRO A 62 12.41 9.69 -9.30
C PRO A 62 11.17 10.35 -8.71
N LYS A 63 10.23 10.83 -9.53
CA LYS A 63 8.97 11.44 -9.08
C LYS A 63 8.08 10.40 -8.43
N LEU A 64 8.04 9.19 -9.00
CA LEU A 64 7.30 8.09 -8.39
C LEU A 64 7.89 7.70 -7.02
N LYS A 65 9.23 7.60 -6.91
CA LYS A 65 9.86 7.30 -5.62
C LYS A 65 9.58 8.38 -4.57
N ALA A 66 9.68 9.66 -4.95
CA ALA A 66 9.33 10.79 -4.09
C ALA A 66 7.85 10.78 -3.67
N GLN A 67 6.95 10.40 -4.58
CA GLN A 67 5.53 10.24 -4.32
C GLN A 67 5.27 9.15 -3.26
N LEU A 68 5.89 7.99 -3.41
CA LEU A 68 5.75 6.88 -2.45
C LEU A 68 6.32 7.25 -1.08
N PHE A 69 7.49 7.91 -1.04
CA PHE A 69 8.05 8.40 0.21
C PHE A 69 7.13 9.38 0.92
N CYS A 70 6.59 10.37 0.21
CA CYS A 70 5.63 11.31 0.79
C CYS A 70 4.39 10.62 1.35
N ILE A 71 3.85 9.62 0.65
CA ILE A 71 2.72 8.83 1.13
C ILE A 71 3.10 8.06 2.40
N ASN A 72 4.25 7.38 2.40
CA ASN A 72 4.74 6.62 3.55
C ASN A 72 4.86 7.48 4.81
N LYS A 73 5.37 8.71 4.66
CA LYS A 73 5.43 9.71 5.75
C LYS A 73 4.05 10.08 6.28
N LYS A 74 3.11 10.42 5.40
CA LYS A 74 1.73 10.77 5.80
C LYS A 74 0.99 9.61 6.46
N VAL A 75 1.28 8.38 6.05
CA VAL A 75 0.70 7.16 6.63
C VAL A 75 1.39 6.79 7.96
N GLY A 76 2.60 7.30 8.21
CA GLY A 76 3.38 7.08 9.43
C GLY A 76 4.20 5.78 9.43
N ILE A 77 4.52 5.25 8.25
CA ILE A 77 5.30 4.00 8.11
C ILE A 77 6.76 4.23 7.74
N GLN A 78 7.12 5.48 7.42
CA GLN A 78 8.49 5.89 7.19
C GLN A 78 8.66 7.30 7.72
N ASP A 79 9.81 7.59 8.33
CA ASP A 79 10.10 8.93 8.86
C ASP A 79 10.85 9.82 7.84
N GLU A 80 11.13 11.07 8.23
CA GLU A 80 11.85 12.04 7.40
C GLU A 80 13.28 11.61 7.05
N SER A 81 13.90 10.73 7.87
CA SER A 81 15.24 10.18 7.60
C SER A 81 15.22 8.98 6.65
N GLY A 82 14.02 8.50 6.28
CA GLY A 82 13.84 7.33 5.43
C GLY A 82 13.76 6.02 6.18
N LYS A 83 13.81 6.01 7.52
CA LYS A 83 13.71 4.78 8.30
C LYS A 83 12.26 4.29 8.34
N LEU A 84 12.09 2.99 8.15
CA LEU A 84 10.80 2.33 8.21
C LEU A 84 10.37 2.11 9.67
N ASN A 85 9.12 2.50 9.98
CA ASN A 85 8.50 2.23 11.28
C ASN A 85 7.89 0.83 11.27
N MET A 86 8.68 -0.15 11.66
CA MET A 86 8.31 -1.57 11.65
C MET A 86 7.05 -1.85 12.48
N ALA A 87 6.90 -1.21 13.64
CA ALA A 87 5.71 -1.37 14.47
C ALA A 87 4.45 -0.83 13.77
N ALA A 88 4.54 0.33 13.12
CA ALA A 88 3.44 0.91 12.36
C ALA A 88 3.08 0.08 11.12
N ILE A 89 4.09 -0.49 10.44
CA ILE A 89 3.89 -1.40 9.31
C ILE A 89 3.17 -2.66 9.79
N MET A 90 3.64 -3.30 10.86
CA MET A 90 3.03 -4.50 11.44
C MET A 90 1.58 -4.25 11.85
N ALA A 91 1.29 -3.15 12.54
CA ALA A 91 -0.05 -2.78 12.97
C ALA A 91 -1.02 -2.49 11.81
N LYS A 92 -0.51 -2.10 10.64
CA LYS A 92 -1.31 -1.85 9.43
C LYS A 92 -1.47 -3.11 8.58
N LEU A 93 -0.40 -3.88 8.39
CA LEU A 93 -0.40 -5.13 7.63
C LEU A 93 -1.15 -6.25 8.35
N SER A 94 -1.14 -6.31 9.68
CA SER A 94 -1.95 -7.30 10.42
C SER A 94 -3.46 -7.11 10.23
N LYS A 95 -3.90 -5.89 9.89
CA LYS A 95 -5.28 -5.60 9.49
C LYS A 95 -5.58 -6.00 8.03
N LEU A 96 -4.52 -6.16 7.22
CA LEU A 96 -4.58 -6.41 5.78
C LEU A 96 -4.16 -7.83 5.38
N THR A 97 -3.71 -8.67 6.30
CA THR A 97 -3.20 -10.01 6.01
C THR A 97 -3.83 -11.05 6.94
N SER A 98 -3.66 -12.33 6.59
CA SER A 98 -4.34 -13.45 7.28
C SER A 98 -3.55 -14.01 8.48
N GLY A 99 -2.46 -13.36 8.92
CA GLY A 99 -1.71 -13.79 10.09
C GLY A 99 -0.44 -12.96 10.40
N GLU A 100 -0.12 -12.85 11.69
CA GLU A 100 1.03 -12.10 12.24
C GLU A 100 2.38 -12.62 11.72
N LYS A 101 2.57 -13.94 11.69
CA LYS A 101 3.78 -14.60 11.18
C LYS A 101 4.06 -14.26 9.71
N GLU A 102 3.01 -14.26 8.89
CA GLU A 102 3.12 -13.92 7.48
C GLU A 102 3.49 -12.44 7.27
N THR A 103 3.03 -11.55 8.16
CA THR A 103 3.42 -10.13 8.17
C THR A 103 4.88 -9.96 8.58
N GLU A 104 5.33 -10.66 9.62
CA GLU A 104 6.72 -10.59 10.06
C GLU A 104 7.71 -11.06 9.00
N ASP A 105 7.41 -12.15 8.30
CA ASP A 105 8.32 -12.71 7.30
C ASP A 105 8.51 -11.74 6.11
N VAL A 106 7.43 -11.08 5.70
CA VAL A 106 7.46 -10.03 4.67
C VAL A 106 8.22 -8.81 5.14
N MET A 107 8.00 -8.39 6.39
CA MET A 107 8.72 -7.28 6.99
C MET A 107 10.22 -7.58 7.04
N ARG A 108 10.61 -8.79 7.44
CA ARG A 108 12.01 -9.24 7.46
C ARG A 108 12.65 -9.21 6.06
N SER A 109 11.91 -9.58 5.02
CA SER A 109 12.47 -9.63 3.65
C SER A 109 12.42 -8.29 2.91
N CYS A 110 11.42 -7.45 3.18
CA CYS A 110 11.12 -6.27 2.35
C CYS A 110 11.43 -4.92 3.00
N ALA A 111 11.48 -4.84 4.34
CA ALA A 111 11.76 -3.58 5.03
C ALA A 111 13.28 -3.36 5.17
N VAL A 112 13.93 -3.15 4.03
CA VAL A 112 15.37 -2.98 3.93
C VAL A 112 15.68 -1.54 3.54
N ASP A 113 16.43 -0.85 4.38
CA ASP A 113 16.93 0.49 4.07
C ASP A 113 17.78 0.49 2.80
N LYS A 114 17.61 1.52 1.98
CA LYS A 114 18.32 1.74 0.72
C LYS A 114 19.13 3.03 0.78
N GLU A 115 19.75 3.34 -0.35
CA GLU A 115 20.65 4.48 -0.54
C GLU A 115 19.97 5.83 -0.25
N SER A 116 18.66 5.92 -0.48
CA SER A 116 17.86 7.10 -0.18
C SER A 116 16.52 6.73 0.46
N PRO A 117 15.90 7.66 1.21
CA PRO A 117 14.54 7.49 1.74
C PRO A 117 13.50 7.10 0.68
N GLU A 118 13.58 7.71 -0.49
CA GLU A 118 12.71 7.45 -1.63
C GLU A 118 12.95 6.06 -2.22
N GLU A 119 14.20 5.63 -2.31
CA GLU A 119 14.54 4.28 -2.75
C GLU A 119 14.05 3.24 -1.75
N THR A 120 14.17 3.51 -0.44
CA THR A 120 13.62 2.63 0.61
C THR A 120 12.11 2.50 0.47
N ALA A 121 11.40 3.62 0.25
CA ALA A 121 9.95 3.63 0.08
C ALA A 121 9.51 2.78 -1.12
N TYR A 122 10.17 2.99 -2.26
CA TYR A 122 9.89 2.30 -3.51
C TYR A 122 10.22 0.81 -3.44
N SER A 123 11.42 0.46 -2.99
CA SER A 123 11.88 -0.92 -2.88
C SER A 123 11.03 -1.74 -1.90
N ALA A 124 10.66 -1.16 -0.76
CA ALA A 124 9.84 -1.85 0.23
C ALA A 124 8.42 -2.13 -0.31
N LEU A 125 7.77 -1.14 -0.93
CA LEU A 125 6.44 -1.32 -1.52
C LEU A 125 6.47 -2.41 -2.61
N LYS A 126 7.41 -2.32 -3.55
CA LYS A 126 7.55 -3.28 -4.65
C LYS A 126 7.74 -4.69 -4.11
N CYS A 127 8.67 -4.89 -3.18
CA CYS A 127 8.92 -6.19 -2.57
C CYS A 127 7.68 -6.78 -1.90
N VAL A 128 6.91 -5.97 -1.16
CA VAL A 128 5.68 -6.43 -0.50
C VAL A 128 4.64 -6.87 -1.53
N PHE A 129 4.43 -6.08 -2.58
CA PHE A 129 3.44 -6.38 -3.61
C PHE A 129 3.83 -7.62 -4.42
N ASP A 130 5.10 -7.75 -4.79
CA ASP A 130 5.63 -8.93 -5.50
C ASP A 130 5.51 -10.19 -4.63
N THR A 131 5.91 -10.12 -3.35
CA THR A 131 5.87 -11.24 -2.41
C THR A 131 4.44 -11.73 -2.14
N LYS A 132 3.47 -10.81 -2.11
CA LYS A 132 2.07 -11.12 -1.83
C LYS A 132 1.19 -11.28 -3.06
N GLY A 133 1.70 -10.97 -4.24
CA GLY A 133 0.93 -10.87 -5.46
C GLY A 133 -0.27 -9.92 -5.31
N ILE A 134 -0.04 -8.77 -4.66
CA ILE A 134 -1.07 -7.74 -4.45
C ILE A 134 -1.19 -6.91 -5.72
N ASN A 135 -2.41 -6.91 -6.27
CA ASN A 135 -2.84 -5.97 -7.31
C ASN A 135 -4.16 -5.37 -6.81
N LEU A 136 -4.22 -4.05 -6.65
CA LEU A 136 -5.37 -3.33 -6.11
C LEU A 136 -6.43 -3.04 -7.17
N ILE A 137 -6.11 -3.24 -8.45
CA ILE A 137 -6.98 -3.02 -9.61
C ILE A 137 -7.41 -4.35 -10.26
N GLY A 138 -6.82 -5.49 -9.84
CA GLY A 138 -6.88 -6.78 -10.55
C GLY A 138 -7.62 -7.91 -9.88
#